data_AF-J3CLG1-F1
#
_entry.id   AF-J3CLG1-F1
#
_cell.length_a   1.000
_cell.length_b   1.000
_cell.length_c   1.000
_cell.angle_alpha   90.00
_cell.angle_beta   90.00
_cell.angle_gamma   90.00
#
_symmetry.space_group_name_H-M   'P 1'
#
loop_
_entity.id
_entity.type
_entity.pdbx_description
1 polymer ?
#
loop_
_entity_poly.entity_id
_entity_poly.type
_entity_poly.pdbx_seq_one_letter_code
_entity_poly.pdbx_strand_id
1 'polypeptide(L)'
;MTSSLNHIVSEIQRKEKAISLSYPNVIDEAYQMTIYLQKLLVSTKEDVIKQCFKTHWEEVNFFRNIKPYIHSKLIYYNKVFRIQTACPVDSCKMYVNYFSEQLQELKQEYTEHIYNSNFYRYYRSGRTDHDETYFRLGNINFHDGLNSFVFEIDPLFSTYYDYKVARK
;
A
#
# COMPACT_ATOMS: atom_id res chain seq x y z
N MET A 1 -14.99 16.46 -3.66
CA MET A 1 -15.25 15.07 -4.07
C MET A 1 -14.05 14.24 -3.65
N THR A 2 -14.19 13.35 -2.68
CA THR A 2 -13.24 12.25 -2.50
C THR A 2 -13.32 11.36 -3.74
N SER A 3 -12.23 11.27 -4.50
CA SER A 3 -12.17 10.45 -5.71
C SER A 3 -12.62 9.02 -5.41
N SER A 4 -13.52 8.46 -6.22
CA SER A 4 -13.94 7.08 -6.05
C SER A 4 -12.76 6.13 -6.28
N LEU A 5 -12.80 4.93 -5.69
CA LEU A 5 -11.76 3.92 -5.91
C LEU A 5 -11.51 3.66 -7.40
N ASN A 6 -12.58 3.56 -8.19
CA ASN A 6 -12.49 3.32 -9.63
C ASN A 6 -11.76 4.46 -10.36
N HIS A 7 -11.97 5.71 -9.93
CA HIS A 7 -11.25 6.85 -10.48
C HIS A 7 -9.75 6.75 -10.18
N ILE A 8 -9.38 6.51 -8.92
CA ILE A 8 -7.97 6.37 -8.49
C ILE A 8 -7.29 5.19 -9.21
N VAL A 9 -7.96 4.04 -9.32
CA VAL A 9 -7.47 2.87 -10.05
C VAL A 9 -7.19 3.24 -11.52
N SER A 10 -8.16 3.87 -12.17
CA SER A 10 -8.04 4.25 -13.58
C SER A 10 -6.96 5.32 -13.82
N GLU A 11 -6.79 6.25 -12.88
CA GLU A 11 -5.74 7.26 -12.93
C GLU A 11 -4.35 6.63 -12.83
N ILE A 12 -4.13 5.76 -11.83
CA ILE A 12 -2.88 5.05 -11.65
C ILE A 12 -2.57 4.18 -12.87
N GLN A 13 -3.53 3.39 -13.36
CA GLN A 13 -3.32 2.54 -14.54
C GLN A 13 -2.96 3.32 -15.80
N ARG A 14 -3.56 4.50 -16.02
CA ARG A 14 -3.17 5.38 -17.12
C ARG A 14 -1.73 5.87 -16.95
N LYS A 15 -1.34 6.22 -15.72
CA LYS A 15 0.01 6.69 -15.44
C LYS A 15 1.06 5.58 -15.59
N GLU A 16 0.76 4.36 -15.14
CA GLU A 16 1.59 3.17 -15.34
C GLU A 16 1.88 2.94 -16.83
N LYS A 17 0.84 2.94 -17.67
CA LYS A 17 0.99 2.82 -19.13
C LYS A 17 1.85 3.91 -19.74
N ALA A 18 1.64 5.16 -19.33
CA ALA A 18 2.40 6.30 -19.86
C ALA A 18 3.89 6.23 -19.48
N ILE A 19 4.20 5.83 -18.25
CA ILE A 19 5.59 5.70 -17.78
C ILE A 19 6.28 4.52 -18.45
N SER A 20 5.62 3.35 -18.55
CA SER A 20 6.19 2.17 -19.21
C SER A 20 6.55 2.43 -20.68
N LEU A 21 5.78 3.28 -21.39
CA LEU A 21 6.10 3.71 -22.75
C LEU A 21 7.27 4.71 -22.82
N SER A 22 7.53 5.47 -21.75
CA SER A 22 8.53 6.54 -21.73
C SER A 22 9.89 6.07 -21.17
N TYR A 23 9.88 5.07 -20.30
CA TYR A 23 11.04 4.57 -19.57
C TYR A 23 11.20 3.06 -19.81
N PRO A 24 12.14 2.64 -20.67
CA PRO A 24 12.24 1.24 -21.10
C PRO A 24 12.85 0.31 -20.03
N ASN A 25 13.51 0.86 -19.02
CA ASN A 25 14.08 0.08 -17.91
C ASN A 25 13.12 0.09 -16.71
N VAL A 26 12.93 -1.10 -16.11
CA VAL A 26 12.13 -1.34 -14.90
C VAL A 26 12.57 -0.47 -13.72
N ILE A 27 13.88 -0.19 -13.58
CA ILE A 27 14.39 0.67 -12.50
C ILE A 27 13.83 2.09 -12.63
N ASP A 28 13.90 2.65 -13.83
CA ASP A 28 13.42 4.01 -14.11
C ASP A 28 11.88 4.07 -14.02
N GLU A 29 11.18 3.06 -14.53
CA GLU A 29 9.73 2.94 -14.37
C GLU A 29 9.33 2.96 -12.89
N ALA A 30 9.98 2.14 -12.06
CA ALA A 30 9.69 2.04 -10.63
C ALA A 30 9.98 3.35 -9.90
N TYR A 31 11.08 4.02 -10.24
CA TYR A 31 11.43 5.33 -9.68
C TYR A 31 10.36 6.39 -10.02
N GLN A 32 9.97 6.49 -11.29
CA GLN A 32 8.98 7.49 -11.74
C GLN A 32 7.59 7.23 -11.15
N MET A 33 7.18 5.96 -11.08
CA MET A 33 5.93 5.59 -10.41
C MET A 33 5.95 5.90 -8.92
N THR A 34 7.10 5.70 -8.24
CA THR A 34 7.25 6.05 -6.82
C THR A 34 7.04 7.55 -6.59
N ILE A 35 7.68 8.40 -7.40
CA ILE A 35 7.50 9.87 -7.31
C ILE A 35 6.04 10.26 -7.54
N TYR A 36 5.41 9.70 -8.57
CA TYR A 36 4.02 10.02 -8.88
C TYR A 36 3.06 9.59 -7.76
N LEU A 37 3.19 8.35 -7.27
CA LEU A 37 2.34 7.81 -6.22
C LEU A 37 2.52 8.55 -4.90
N GLN A 38 3.73 9.00 -4.58
CA GLN A 38 3.97 9.85 -3.41
C GLN A 38 3.21 11.19 -3.54
N LYS A 39 3.29 11.85 -4.69
CA LYS A 39 2.54 13.09 -4.96
C LYS A 39 1.03 12.87 -4.92
N LEU A 40 0.56 11.76 -5.48
CA LEU A 40 -0.85 11.38 -5.45
C LEU A 40 -1.33 11.16 -4.00
N LEU A 41 -0.53 10.50 -3.16
CA LEU A 41 -0.87 10.29 -1.75
C LEU A 41 -0.93 11.61 -0.97
N VAL A 42 0.03 12.52 -1.21
CA VAL A 42 0.05 13.85 -0.58
C VAL A 42 -1.15 14.69 -0.99
N SER A 43 -1.43 14.81 -2.29
CA SER A 43 -2.61 15.55 -2.77
C SER A 43 -3.92 14.95 -2.27
N THR A 44 -4.02 13.61 -2.23
CA THR A 44 -5.18 12.91 -1.65
C THR A 44 -5.35 13.25 -0.16
N LYS A 45 -4.25 13.36 0.60
CA LYS A 45 -4.29 13.80 2.00
C LYS A 45 -4.80 15.22 2.14
N GLU A 46 -4.28 16.15 1.34
CA GLU A 46 -4.71 17.55 1.35
C GLU A 46 -6.21 17.69 1.05
N ASP A 47 -6.71 16.93 0.07
CA ASP A 47 -8.13 16.89 -0.27
C ASP A 47 -9.00 16.36 0.87
N VAL A 48 -8.58 15.28 1.53
CA VAL A 48 -9.31 14.70 2.67
C VAL A 48 -9.36 15.66 3.84
N ILE A 49 -8.23 16.31 4.17
CA ILE A 49 -8.16 17.27 5.29
C ILE A 49 -9.02 18.51 5.00
N LYS A 50 -9.02 18.99 3.75
CA LYS A 50 -9.77 20.19 3.36
C LYS A 50 -11.28 19.94 3.28
N GLN A 51 -11.70 18.79 2.77
CA GLN A 51 -13.11 18.48 2.51
C GLN A 51 -13.79 17.81 3.70
N CYS A 52 -13.02 17.14 4.56
CA CYS A 52 -13.48 16.22 5.60
C CYS A 52 -14.34 15.07 5.04
N PHE A 53 -14.55 14.04 5.86
CA PHE A 53 -15.52 12.99 5.55
C PHE A 53 -16.92 13.46 5.96
N LYS A 54 -17.91 13.27 5.10
CA LYS A 54 -19.31 13.64 5.40
C LYS A 54 -20.00 12.57 6.23
N THR A 55 -19.55 11.33 6.13
CA THR A 55 -20.11 10.18 6.85
C THR A 55 -19.00 9.23 7.28
N HIS A 56 -19.25 8.46 8.34
CA HIS A 56 -18.36 7.39 8.79
C HIS A 56 -18.10 6.36 7.67
N TRP A 57 -19.10 6.10 6.81
CA TRP A 57 -18.93 5.20 5.65
C TRP A 57 -17.92 5.72 4.62
N GLU A 58 -17.87 7.04 4.39
CA GLU A 58 -16.88 7.64 3.50
C GLU A 58 -15.47 7.48 4.08
N GLU A 59 -15.30 7.70 5.40
CA GLU A 59 -14.04 7.52 6.12
C GLU A 59 -13.57 6.06 6.04
N VAL A 60 -14.44 5.12 6.43
CA VAL A 60 -14.19 3.68 6.37
C VAL A 60 -13.79 3.27 4.95
N ASN A 61 -14.56 3.68 3.94
CA ASN A 61 -14.25 3.33 2.55
C ASN A 61 -12.88 3.88 2.11
N PHE A 62 -12.54 5.09 2.56
CA PHE A 62 -11.25 5.70 2.25
C PHE A 62 -10.08 4.90 2.84
N PHE A 63 -10.13 4.58 4.14
CA PHE A 63 -9.06 3.86 4.83
C PHE A 63 -9.04 2.35 4.57
N ARG A 64 -10.16 1.76 4.13
CA ARG A 64 -10.27 0.34 3.77
C ARG A 64 -9.86 0.04 2.34
N ASN A 65 -10.12 0.97 1.41
CA ASN A 65 -10.01 0.71 -0.02
C ASN A 65 -9.12 1.72 -0.77
N ILE A 66 -9.40 3.03 -0.64
CA ILE A 66 -8.77 4.06 -1.49
C ILE A 66 -7.31 4.28 -1.12
N LYS A 67 -7.05 4.68 0.13
CA LYS A 67 -5.68 4.94 0.60
C LYS A 67 -4.82 3.68 0.54
N PRO A 68 -5.28 2.49 0.98
CA PRO A 68 -4.49 1.26 0.82
C PRO A 68 -4.15 0.93 -0.63
N TYR A 69 -5.00 1.24 -1.60
CA TYR A 69 -4.68 1.00 -3.02
C TYR A 69 -3.47 1.85 -3.47
N ILE A 70 -3.50 3.16 -3.22
CA ILE A 70 -2.38 4.06 -3.55
C ILE A 70 -1.10 3.62 -2.83
N HIS A 71 -1.21 3.36 -1.53
CA HIS A 71 -0.07 2.97 -0.70
C HIS A 71 0.49 1.59 -1.09
N SER A 72 -0.36 0.62 -1.44
CA SER A 72 0.10 -0.71 -1.91
C SER A 72 0.92 -0.61 -3.20
N LYS A 73 0.50 0.25 -4.14
CA LYS A 73 1.26 0.54 -5.36
C LYS A 73 2.60 1.19 -5.04
N LEU A 74 2.64 2.10 -4.07
CA LEU A 74 3.89 2.74 -3.65
C LEU A 74 4.86 1.72 -3.02
N ILE A 75 4.35 0.82 -2.16
CA ILE A 75 5.14 -0.28 -1.58
C ILE A 75 5.66 -1.21 -2.68
N TYR A 76 4.80 -1.57 -3.64
CA TYR A 76 5.16 -2.40 -4.79
C TYR A 76 6.32 -1.82 -5.59
N TYR A 77 6.20 -0.57 -6.06
CA TYR A 77 7.24 0.05 -6.88
C TYR A 77 8.54 0.30 -6.11
N ASN A 78 8.47 0.62 -4.82
CA ASN A 78 9.67 0.68 -3.98
C ASN A 78 10.35 -0.69 -3.84
N LYS A 79 9.59 -1.78 -3.64
CA LYS A 79 10.14 -3.14 -3.63
C LYS A 79 10.79 -3.50 -4.98
N VAL A 80 10.12 -3.21 -6.10
CA VAL A 80 10.66 -3.44 -7.44
C VAL A 80 11.99 -2.70 -7.62
N PHE A 81 12.03 -1.40 -7.27
CA PHE A 81 13.25 -0.61 -7.35
C PHE A 81 14.40 -1.23 -6.53
N ARG A 82 14.14 -1.59 -5.27
CA ARG A 82 15.16 -2.20 -4.38
C ARG A 82 15.68 -3.53 -4.90
N ILE A 83 14.79 -4.40 -5.38
CA ILE A 83 15.16 -5.72 -5.92
C ILE A 83 15.98 -5.53 -7.20
N GLN A 84 15.55 -4.67 -8.12
CA GLN A 84 16.24 -4.51 -9.40
C GLN A 84 17.61 -3.83 -9.24
N THR A 85 17.72 -2.85 -8.35
CA THR A 85 19.00 -2.14 -8.10
C THR A 85 20.02 -2.96 -7.32
N ALA A 86 19.56 -3.93 -6.51
CA ALA A 86 20.43 -4.85 -5.78
C ALA A 86 20.77 -6.13 -6.56
N CYS A 87 20.18 -6.33 -7.75
CA CYS A 87 20.44 -7.49 -8.58
C CYS A 87 21.91 -7.50 -9.06
N PRO A 88 22.66 -8.61 -8.87
CA PRO A 88 24.01 -8.74 -9.40
C PRO A 88 23.99 -8.79 -10.94
N VAL A 89 25.11 -8.41 -11.57
CA VAL A 89 25.25 -8.37 -13.04
C VAL A 89 25.15 -9.77 -13.67
N ASP A 90 24.64 -9.74 -14.90
CA ASP A 90 24.06 -10.77 -15.77
C ASP A 90 24.89 -12.04 -16.02
N SER A 91 25.13 -12.84 -14.99
CA SER A 91 25.38 -14.28 -15.17
C SER A 91 24.09 -15.04 -14.89
N CYS A 92 23.63 -15.80 -15.89
CA CYS A 92 22.30 -16.43 -15.90
C CYS A 92 21.99 -17.25 -14.62
N LYS A 93 22.98 -17.93 -14.04
CA LYS A 93 22.80 -18.68 -12.78
C LYS A 93 22.64 -17.78 -11.55
N MET A 94 23.44 -16.72 -11.42
CA MET A 94 23.33 -15.81 -10.28
C MET A 94 22.03 -15.00 -10.33
N TYR A 95 21.60 -14.61 -11.53
CA TYR A 95 20.35 -13.91 -11.76
C TYR A 95 19.14 -14.76 -11.30
N VAL A 96 19.04 -16.01 -11.76
CA VAL A 96 17.94 -16.91 -11.39
C VAL A 96 17.92 -17.18 -9.88
N ASN A 97 19.08 -17.43 -9.27
CA ASN A 97 19.17 -17.66 -7.83
C ASN A 97 18.71 -16.43 -7.04
N TYR A 98 19.18 -15.24 -7.42
CA TYR A 98 18.80 -13.98 -6.76
C TYR A 98 17.29 -13.77 -6.74
N PHE A 99 16.61 -13.86 -7.88
CA PHE A 99 15.15 -13.68 -7.93
C PHE A 99 14.39 -14.81 -7.22
N SER A 100 14.95 -16.02 -7.16
CA SER A 100 14.37 -17.13 -6.40
C SER A 100 14.42 -16.87 -4.89
N GLU A 101 15.55 -16.37 -4.39
CA GLU A 101 15.73 -15.97 -2.99
C GLU A 101 14.80 -14.80 -2.63
N GLN A 102 14.74 -13.76 -3.47
CA GLN A 102 13.82 -12.65 -3.28
C GLN A 102 12.35 -13.09 -3.24
N LEU A 103 11.96 -14.05 -4.11
CA LEU A 103 10.61 -14.62 -4.07
C LEU A 103 10.34 -15.40 -2.78
N GLN A 104 11.34 -16.13 -2.27
CA GLN A 104 11.23 -16.85 -1.00
C GLN A 104 11.06 -15.88 0.19
N GLU A 105 11.86 -14.82 0.24
CA GLU A 105 11.74 -13.77 1.26
C GLU A 105 10.35 -13.13 1.25
N LEU A 106 9.82 -12.77 0.07
CA LEU A 106 8.47 -12.22 -0.07
C LEU A 106 7.38 -13.17 0.46
N LYS A 107 7.51 -14.48 0.20
CA LYS A 107 6.58 -15.50 0.71
C LYS A 107 6.67 -15.66 2.23
N GLN A 108 7.87 -15.55 2.78
CA GLN A 108 8.10 -15.63 4.21
C GLN A 108 7.47 -14.43 4.92
N GLU A 109 7.74 -13.20 4.45
CA GLU A 109 7.13 -11.98 4.99
C GLU A 109 5.59 -12.05 4.99
N TYR A 110 5.00 -12.56 3.90
CA TYR A 110 3.56 -12.74 3.80
C TYR A 110 3.02 -13.76 4.82
N THR A 111 3.70 -14.90 4.96
CA THR A 111 3.29 -15.95 5.91
C THR A 111 3.37 -15.47 7.36
N GLU A 112 4.46 -14.81 7.71
CA GLU A 112 4.76 -14.38 9.08
C GLU A 112 3.89 -13.20 9.53
N HIS A 113 3.68 -12.22 8.65
CA HIS A 113 3.06 -10.95 9.06
C HIS A 113 1.60 -10.79 8.63
N ILE A 114 1.13 -11.57 7.64
CA ILE A 114 -0.16 -11.31 6.98
C ILE A 114 -1.09 -12.51 7.14
N TYR A 115 -0.67 -13.68 6.64
CA TYR A 115 -1.53 -14.86 6.47
C TYR A 115 -2.26 -15.29 7.76
N ASN A 116 -1.56 -15.34 8.88
CA ASN A 116 -2.10 -15.86 10.15
C ASN A 116 -2.77 -14.78 11.02
N SER A 117 -2.89 -13.53 10.57
CA SER A 117 -3.48 -12.49 11.39
C SER A 117 -5.02 -12.52 11.37
N ASN A 118 -5.65 -12.34 12.54
CA ASN A 118 -7.11 -12.22 12.65
C ASN A 118 -7.66 -11.10 11.76
N PHE A 119 -6.92 -9.99 11.68
CA PHE A 119 -7.24 -8.88 10.79
C PHE A 119 -7.26 -9.28 9.31
N TYR A 120 -6.28 -10.05 8.84
CA TYR A 120 -6.24 -10.48 7.45
C TYR A 120 -7.41 -11.43 7.12
N ARG A 121 -7.73 -12.37 8.03
CA ARG A 121 -8.90 -13.25 7.89
C ARG A 121 -10.21 -12.45 7.81
N TYR A 122 -10.38 -11.47 8.69
CA TYR A 122 -11.49 -10.52 8.65
C TYR A 122 -11.57 -9.85 7.27
N TYR A 123 -10.50 -9.19 6.85
CA TYR A 123 -10.48 -8.40 5.62
C TYR A 123 -10.73 -9.27 4.37
N ARG A 124 -10.10 -10.45 4.29
CA ARG A 124 -10.25 -11.38 3.14
C ARG A 124 -11.64 -12.02 3.05
N SER A 125 -12.33 -12.18 4.17
CA SER A 125 -13.69 -12.72 4.20
C SER A 125 -14.75 -11.73 3.70
N GLY A 126 -14.37 -10.48 3.42
CA GLY A 126 -15.31 -9.44 2.99
C GLY A 126 -16.20 -8.91 4.10
N ARG A 127 -15.99 -9.36 5.35
CA ARG A 127 -16.68 -8.88 6.55
C ARG A 127 -16.55 -7.37 6.72
N THR A 128 -17.58 -6.78 7.32
CA THR A 128 -17.70 -5.33 7.58
C THR A 128 -18.04 -5.04 9.05
N ASP A 129 -18.23 -6.07 9.88
CA ASP A 129 -18.67 -5.95 11.27
C ASP A 129 -17.61 -5.35 12.21
N HIS A 130 -16.36 -5.21 11.75
CA HIS A 130 -15.29 -4.51 12.48
C HIS A 130 -14.74 -3.30 11.72
N ASP A 131 -15.43 -2.81 10.69
CA ASP A 131 -14.90 -1.73 9.85
C ASP A 131 -14.73 -0.43 10.64
N GLU A 132 -15.65 -0.12 11.55
CA GLU A 132 -15.55 1.03 12.45
C GLU A 132 -14.32 0.93 13.38
N THR A 133 -13.98 -0.29 13.83
CA THR A 133 -12.82 -0.51 14.69
C THR A 133 -11.51 -0.39 13.92
N TYR A 134 -11.46 -0.91 12.70
CA TYR A 134 -10.21 -0.98 11.94
C TYR A 134 -9.94 0.24 11.05
N PHE A 135 -10.97 0.89 10.52
CA PHE A 135 -10.83 1.88 9.45
C PHE A 135 -11.34 3.27 9.81
N ARG A 136 -11.34 3.61 11.11
CA ARG A 136 -11.52 5.00 11.56
C ARG A 136 -10.30 5.57 12.22
N LEU A 137 -10.08 6.86 12.04
CA LEU A 137 -9.02 7.60 12.71
C LEU A 137 -9.21 7.58 14.22
N GLY A 138 -8.10 7.54 14.96
CA GLY A 138 -8.09 7.52 16.42
C GLY A 138 -8.50 6.19 17.08
N ASN A 139 -9.07 5.23 16.34
CA ASN A 139 -9.46 3.93 16.87
C ASN A 139 -8.25 2.97 16.95
N ILE A 140 -7.40 3.17 17.96
CA ILE A 140 -6.21 2.34 18.22
C ILE A 140 -6.37 1.65 19.58
N ASN A 141 -6.45 0.31 19.56
CA ASN A 141 -6.47 -0.49 20.78
C ASN A 141 -5.07 -0.98 21.14
N PHE A 142 -4.41 -0.31 22.08
CA PHE A 142 -3.05 -0.66 22.50
C PHE A 142 -2.94 -2.03 23.21
N HIS A 143 -4.06 -2.60 23.67
CA HIS A 143 -4.07 -3.95 24.25
C HIS A 143 -3.86 -5.07 23.23
N ASP A 144 -3.94 -4.78 21.93
CA ASP A 144 -3.81 -5.76 20.84
C ASP A 144 -2.34 -6.18 20.56
N GLY A 145 -1.35 -5.66 21.31
CA GLY A 145 0.06 -5.97 21.07
C GLY A 145 0.55 -5.44 19.72
N LEU A 146 0.28 -4.17 19.44
CA LEU A 146 0.52 -3.52 18.15
C LEU A 146 2.02 -3.44 17.82
N ASN A 147 2.34 -3.52 16.52
CA ASN A 147 3.69 -3.19 16.05
C ASN A 147 4.01 -1.71 16.33
N SER A 148 5.24 -1.42 16.80
CA SER A 148 5.70 -0.09 17.20
C SER A 148 5.56 0.99 16.14
N PHE A 149 5.44 0.67 14.84
CA PHE A 149 5.17 1.69 13.81
C PHE A 149 3.89 2.49 14.09
N VAL A 150 2.97 1.94 14.90
CA VAL A 150 1.74 2.65 15.33
C VAL A 150 2.05 4.00 16.00
N PHE A 151 3.21 4.16 16.62
CA PHE A 151 3.61 5.40 17.28
C PHE A 151 4.15 6.45 16.30
N GLU A 152 4.38 6.08 15.04
CA GLU A 152 4.90 6.95 13.99
C GLU A 152 3.84 7.32 12.93
N ILE A 153 2.65 6.71 12.97
CA ILE A 153 1.60 7.02 12.01
C ILE A 153 1.03 8.41 12.25
N ASP A 154 0.64 9.09 11.18
CA ASP A 154 -0.09 10.34 11.25
C ASP A 154 -1.54 10.07 11.71
N PRO A 155 -1.95 10.46 12.93
CA PRO A 155 -3.27 10.14 13.46
C PRO A 155 -4.41 10.90 12.74
N LEU A 156 -4.09 11.91 11.95
CA LEU A 156 -5.07 12.68 11.16
C LEU A 156 -5.29 12.11 9.76
N PHE A 157 -4.43 11.18 9.33
CA PHE A 157 -4.50 10.64 7.97
C PHE A 157 -4.22 9.14 7.90
N SER A 158 -4.00 8.44 9.02
CA SER A 158 -3.67 7.02 9.02
C SER A 158 -4.35 6.27 10.14
N THR A 159 -4.84 5.09 9.81
CA THR A 159 -5.23 4.07 10.79
C THR A 159 -4.09 3.06 10.93
N TYR A 160 -4.04 2.32 12.03
CA TYR A 160 -3.06 1.24 12.15
C TYR A 160 -3.26 0.15 11.07
N TYR A 161 -4.51 -0.05 10.66
CA TYR A 161 -4.90 -1.15 9.79
C TYR A 161 -4.87 -0.81 8.29
N ASP A 162 -4.97 0.47 7.89
CA ASP A 162 -4.83 0.85 6.47
C ASP A 162 -3.45 0.45 5.90
N TYR A 163 -2.40 0.58 6.71
CA TYR A 163 -1.05 0.16 6.38
C TYR A 163 -0.95 -1.36 6.30
N LYS A 164 -1.62 -2.09 7.21
CA LYS A 164 -1.71 -3.56 7.15
C LYS A 164 -2.39 -4.03 5.87
N VAL A 165 -3.45 -3.33 5.42
CA VAL A 165 -4.11 -3.63 4.14
C VAL A 165 -3.18 -3.34 2.97
N ALA A 166 -2.43 -2.24 2.99
CA ALA A 166 -1.54 -1.86 1.90
C ALA A 166 -0.41 -2.87 1.64
N ARG A 167 -0.04 -3.66 2.65
CA ARG A 167 1.02 -4.68 2.58
C ARG A 167 0.56 -6.06 2.10
N LYS A 168 -0.74 -6.25 1.89
CA LYS A 168 -1.33 -7.55 1.51
C LYS A 168 -0.85 -8.11 0.17
#